data_AF-A0A3D1P2J0-F1
#
_entry.id   AF-A0A3D1P2J0-F1
#
_cell.length_a   1.000
_cell.length_b   1.000
_cell.length_c   1.000
_cell.angle_alpha   90.00
_cell.angle_beta   90.00
_cell.angle_gamma   90.00
#
_symmetry.space_group_name_H-M   'P 1'
#
loop_
_entity.id
_entity.type
_entity.pdbx_description
1 polymer ?
#
loop_
_entity_poly.entity_id
_entity_poly.type
_entity_poly.pdbx_seq_one_letter_code
_entity_poly.pdbx_strand_id
1 'polypeptide(L)'
;MSDRFNTIAGWTLFSGIVLLGLSAVSSRYFHAGKEQRPEKMGYEIAGVVQEGEGGADATPFEAFLAKADMAKGEKTFAKCASCHTIDQGGANGLGPNLYAVMGEGMGQGRGGFAFSEALKGKGGKWDWASMNAWLTSPSAFAPGTKMSFAGLSDPQERANLIVYLNSKGSNLPLPAVPEAPAAGAAPEAAAVVGDAAKGQKSFAKCAACHNATPGGPNGIGPNLAGVMGEGVAQGRGGYAFSDALKAKGGKWDEATMDAWLTDPAKFAPGTKMSFAGLSDAQERANIIAYLKSVK
;
A
#
# COMPACT_ATOMS: atom_id res chain seq x y z
N MET A 1 -59.08 -2.65 -19.74
CA MET A 1 -57.73 -2.30 -19.24
C MET A 1 -57.92 -1.18 -18.24
N SER A 2 -57.57 -1.41 -16.98
CA SER A 2 -57.98 -0.59 -15.84
C SER A 2 -57.07 0.61 -15.63
N ASP A 3 -57.66 1.78 -15.34
CA ASP A 3 -56.99 3.07 -15.08
C ASP A 3 -55.87 3.00 -14.03
N ARG A 4 -55.88 1.96 -13.19
CA ARG A 4 -54.88 1.69 -12.16
C ARG A 4 -53.47 1.56 -12.73
N PHE A 5 -53.30 1.02 -13.94
CA PHE A 5 -51.97 0.91 -14.55
C PHE A 5 -51.39 2.30 -14.86
N ASN A 6 -52.21 3.20 -15.42
CA ASN A 6 -51.78 4.56 -15.75
C ASN A 6 -51.44 5.36 -14.48
N THR A 7 -52.22 5.16 -13.41
CA THR A 7 -51.94 5.76 -12.10
C THR A 7 -50.62 5.26 -11.53
N ILE A 8 -50.37 3.95 -11.53
CA ILE A 8 -49.11 3.37 -11.00
C ILE A 8 -47.90 3.81 -11.84
N ALA A 9 -48.02 3.83 -13.16
CA ALA A 9 -46.97 4.30 -14.06
C ALA A 9 -46.66 5.79 -13.82
N GLY A 10 -47.68 6.63 -13.62
CA GLY A 10 -47.53 8.04 -13.30
C GLY A 10 -46.79 8.29 -11.98
N TRP A 11 -47.15 7.57 -10.91
CA TRP A 11 -46.46 7.68 -9.61
C TRP A 11 -45.00 7.20 -9.67
N THR A 12 -44.74 6.13 -10.42
CA THR A 12 -43.37 5.63 -10.62
C THR A 12 -42.52 6.66 -11.34
N LEU A 13 -43.02 7.25 -12.44
CA LEU A 13 -42.32 8.31 -13.18
C LEU A 13 -42.09 9.56 -12.33
N PHE A 14 -43.10 9.99 -11.58
CA PHE A 14 -43.01 11.16 -10.70
C PHE A 14 -41.94 10.96 -9.62
N SER A 15 -41.91 9.80 -8.95
CA SER A 15 -40.89 9.50 -7.94
C SER A 15 -39.47 9.48 -8.53
N GLY A 16 -39.30 8.96 -9.75
CA GLY A 16 -38.03 8.98 -10.47
C GLY A 16 -37.56 10.40 -10.80
N ILE A 17 -38.48 11.27 -11.25
CA ILE A 17 -38.19 12.69 -11.54
C ILE A 17 -37.81 13.44 -10.26
N VAL A 18 -38.51 13.20 -9.15
CA VAL A 18 -38.20 13.84 -7.85
C VAL A 18 -36.81 13.41 -7.35
N LEU A 19 -36.47 12.12 -7.43
CA LEU A 19 -35.15 11.62 -7.04
C LEU A 19 -34.03 12.23 -7.89
N LEU A 20 -34.19 12.23 -9.21
CA LEU A 20 -33.20 12.83 -10.12
C LEU A 20 -33.10 14.34 -9.93
N GLY A 21 -34.24 15.03 -9.76
CA GLY A 21 -34.30 16.47 -9.53
C GLY A 21 -33.60 16.87 -8.23
N LEU A 22 -33.86 16.17 -7.12
CA LEU A 22 -33.19 16.43 -5.84
C LEU A 22 -31.68 16.17 -5.91
N SER A 23 -31.25 15.11 -6.61
CA SER A 23 -29.82 14.84 -6.83
C SER A 23 -29.14 15.91 -7.69
N ALA A 24 -29.81 16.39 -8.74
CA ALA A 24 -29.31 17.47 -9.60
C ALA A 24 -29.24 18.82 -8.86
N VAL A 25 -30.24 19.15 -8.05
CA VAL A 25 -30.25 20.37 -7.23
C VAL A 25 -29.18 20.28 -6.14
N SER A 26 -29.06 19.13 -5.47
CA SER A 26 -28.02 18.89 -4.46
C SER A 26 -26.61 19.04 -5.06
N SER A 27 -26.34 18.42 -6.21
CA SER A 27 -25.02 18.55 -6.87
C SER A 27 -24.70 19.98 -7.33
N ARG A 28 -25.72 20.75 -7.74
CA ARG A 28 -25.58 22.17 -8.10
C ARG A 28 -25.31 23.06 -6.88
N TYR A 29 -25.99 22.79 -5.76
CA TYR A 29 -25.91 23.62 -4.56
C TYR A 29 -24.69 23.28 -3.69
N PHE A 30 -24.36 22.00 -3.58
CA PHE A 30 -23.28 21.50 -2.72
C PHE A 30 -21.96 21.23 -3.46
N HIS A 31 -21.88 21.52 -4.76
CA HIS A 31 -20.67 21.34 -5.58
C HIS A 31 -19.93 20.00 -5.35
N ALA A 32 -20.67 18.91 -5.10
CA ALA A 32 -20.12 17.62 -4.68
C ALA A 32 -19.17 16.96 -5.70
N GLY A 33 -19.14 17.46 -6.94
CA GLY A 33 -18.26 16.99 -8.01
C GLY A 33 -17.11 17.94 -8.39
N LYS A 34 -16.93 19.06 -7.68
CA LYS A 34 -15.76 19.93 -7.86
C LYS A 34 -14.87 19.79 -6.63
N GLU A 35 -13.64 19.32 -6.82
CA GLU A 35 -12.56 19.39 -5.83
C GLU A 35 -12.20 20.86 -5.56
N GLN A 36 -13.08 21.60 -4.89
CA GLN A 36 -12.73 22.90 -4.33
C GLN A 36 -12.15 22.66 -2.95
N ARG A 37 -10.86 22.32 -2.91
CA ARG A 37 -10.05 22.59 -1.72
C ARG A 37 -10.22 24.08 -1.42
N PRO A 38 -10.61 24.48 -0.19
CA PRO A 38 -10.73 25.88 0.14
C PRO A 38 -9.36 26.57 -0.01
N GLU A 39 -9.32 27.79 -0.56
CA GLU A 39 -8.07 28.56 -0.69
C GLU A 39 -7.37 28.81 0.65
N LYS A 40 -8.12 28.75 1.77
CA LYS A 40 -7.59 28.76 3.12
C LYS A 40 -8.18 27.60 3.91
N MET A 41 -7.33 26.62 4.23
CA MET A 41 -7.64 25.61 5.23
C MET A 41 -7.71 26.31 6.60
N GLY A 42 -8.76 26.01 7.39
CA GLY A 42 -8.97 26.62 8.70
C GLY A 42 -7.83 26.32 9.68
N TYR A 43 -7.57 27.30 10.55
CA TYR A 43 -6.55 27.36 11.61
C TYR A 43 -5.74 26.07 11.87
N GLU A 44 -4.44 26.15 11.59
CA GLU A 44 -3.45 25.20 12.06
C GLU A 44 -3.42 25.21 13.59
N ILE A 45 -3.71 24.06 14.19
CA ILE A 45 -3.34 23.79 15.57
C ILE A 45 -1.82 23.64 15.55
N ALA A 46 -1.11 24.61 16.15
CA ALA A 46 0.34 24.65 16.22
C ALA A 46 0.88 23.29 16.71
N GLY A 47 1.48 22.53 15.78
CA GLY A 47 2.01 21.20 16.07
C GLY A 47 2.11 20.23 14.89
N VAL A 48 1.63 20.57 13.68
CA VAL A 48 1.87 19.75 12.48
C VAL A 48 2.33 20.64 11.33
N VAL A 49 3.64 20.69 11.13
CA VAL A 49 4.25 21.26 9.93
C VAL A 49 3.91 20.34 8.76
N GLN A 50 3.10 20.84 7.83
CA GLN A 50 3.04 20.32 6.47
C GLN A 50 4.14 21.01 5.66
N GLU A 51 5.30 20.38 5.58
CA GLU A 51 6.26 20.62 4.51
C GLU A 51 6.06 19.51 3.47
N GLY A 52 5.45 19.88 2.35
CA GLY A 52 5.56 19.10 1.14
C GLY A 52 6.80 19.55 0.39
N GLU A 53 7.81 18.69 0.31
CA GLU A 53 8.86 18.75 -0.70
C GLU A 53 9.41 17.34 -0.97
N GLY A 54 9.59 17.05 -2.27
CA GLY A 54 10.73 16.32 -2.80
C GLY A 54 11.01 14.91 -2.30
N GLY A 55 10.72 13.94 -3.18
CA GLY A 55 11.54 12.73 -3.35
C GLY A 55 11.95 12.05 -2.04
N ALA A 56 11.07 11.23 -1.49
CA ALA A 56 11.52 10.20 -0.56
C ALA A 56 12.45 9.27 -1.35
N ASP A 57 13.76 9.50 -1.20
CA ASP A 57 14.75 8.43 -1.21
C ASP A 57 14.07 7.23 -0.56
N ALA A 58 14.02 6.10 -1.26
CA ALA A 58 13.40 4.86 -0.80
C ALA A 58 14.20 4.30 0.38
N THR A 59 14.17 5.03 1.49
CA THR A 59 14.84 4.75 2.74
C THR A 59 14.09 3.58 3.34
N PRO A 60 14.72 2.41 3.49
CA PRO A 60 14.08 1.25 4.10
C PRO A 60 13.56 1.62 5.50
N PHE A 61 12.42 1.05 5.91
CA PHE A 61 11.82 1.38 7.19
C PHE A 61 12.78 1.09 8.37
N GLU A 62 13.63 0.09 8.20
CA GLU A 62 14.68 -0.31 9.13
C GLU A 62 15.69 0.81 9.39
N ALA A 63 15.99 1.65 8.40
CA ALA A 63 16.86 2.81 8.61
C ALA A 63 16.24 3.86 9.53
N PHE A 64 14.91 3.97 9.55
CA PHE A 64 14.20 4.80 10.53
C PHE A 64 14.16 4.13 11.91
N LEU A 65 14.04 2.79 11.97
CA LEU A 65 14.14 2.02 13.23
C LEU A 65 15.50 2.16 13.89
N ALA A 66 16.59 2.18 13.13
CA ALA A 66 17.94 2.38 13.66
C ALA A 66 18.17 3.79 14.25
N LYS A 67 17.39 4.78 13.80
CA LYS A 67 17.41 6.15 14.30
C LYS A 67 16.30 6.44 15.31
N ALA A 68 15.54 5.42 15.69
CA ALA A 68 14.34 5.61 16.49
C ALA A 68 14.66 6.11 17.90
N ASP A 69 13.83 7.02 18.39
CA ASP A 69 13.92 7.62 19.71
C ASP A 69 12.71 7.21 20.55
N MET A 70 12.96 6.48 21.65
CA MET A 70 11.91 5.97 22.53
C MET A 70 11.13 7.07 23.24
N ALA A 71 11.78 8.18 23.62
CA ALA A 71 11.11 9.29 24.31
C ALA A 71 10.18 10.04 23.36
N LYS A 72 10.54 10.13 22.06
CA LYS A 72 9.63 10.62 21.03
C LYS A 72 8.49 9.63 20.78
N GLY A 73 8.78 8.33 20.80
CA GLY A 73 7.76 7.28 20.67
C GLY A 73 6.71 7.33 21.77
N GLU A 74 7.13 7.54 23.01
CA GLU A 74 6.25 7.75 24.16
C GLU A 74 5.35 8.98 23.98
N LYS A 75 5.90 10.09 23.48
CA LYS A 75 5.11 11.29 23.15
C LYS A 75 4.09 11.01 22.05
N THR A 76 4.47 10.28 21.00
CA THR A 76 3.54 9.86 19.95
C THR A 76 2.44 8.96 20.51
N PHE A 77 2.75 8.09 21.48
CA PHE A 77 1.76 7.22 22.13
C PHE A 77 0.66 8.00 22.86
N ALA A 78 0.89 9.26 23.26
CA ALA A 78 -0.17 10.10 23.83
C ALA A 78 -1.39 10.23 22.90
N LYS A 79 -1.21 10.12 21.58
CA LYS A 79 -2.30 10.08 20.58
C LYS A 79 -3.15 8.79 20.67
N CYS A 80 -2.60 7.73 21.25
CA CYS A 80 -3.21 6.41 21.39
C CYS A 80 -3.80 6.17 22.78
N ALA A 81 -3.29 6.88 23.79
CA ALA A 81 -3.58 6.65 25.21
C ALA A 81 -5.05 6.87 25.61
N SER A 82 -5.82 7.61 24.81
CA SER A 82 -7.27 7.78 25.01
C SER A 82 -8.07 6.51 24.76
N CYS A 83 -7.56 5.61 23.91
CA CYS A 83 -8.23 4.37 23.54
C CYS A 83 -7.51 3.13 24.06
N HIS A 84 -6.19 3.19 24.23
CA HIS A 84 -5.34 2.05 24.57
C HIS A 84 -4.56 2.28 25.86
N THR A 85 -4.49 1.25 26.69
CA THR A 85 -3.52 1.17 27.79
C THR A 85 -2.26 0.46 27.32
N ILE A 86 -1.13 0.66 28.00
CA ILE A 86 0.16 0.05 27.61
C ILE A 86 0.93 -0.59 28.76
N ASP A 87 0.51 -0.38 30.00
CA ASP A 87 1.17 -0.97 31.15
C ASP A 87 0.80 -2.45 31.31
N GLN A 88 1.71 -3.21 31.92
CA GLN A 88 1.51 -4.62 32.19
C GLN A 88 0.26 -4.83 33.04
N GLY A 89 -0.66 -5.65 32.55
CA GLY A 89 -1.93 -5.92 33.24
C GLY A 89 -2.94 -4.75 33.17
N GLY A 90 -2.68 -3.73 32.36
CA GLY A 90 -3.63 -2.65 32.13
C GLY A 90 -4.95 -3.14 31.52
N ALA A 91 -6.05 -2.48 31.87
CA ALA A 91 -7.38 -2.85 31.37
C ALA A 91 -7.54 -2.54 29.88
N ASN A 92 -8.40 -3.32 29.20
CA ASN A 92 -8.89 -2.96 27.88
C ASN A 92 -9.90 -1.80 27.98
N GLY A 93 -9.95 -0.96 26.95
CA GLY A 93 -10.91 0.14 26.82
C GLY A 93 -11.59 0.13 25.46
N LEU A 94 -11.63 1.29 24.80
CA LEU A 94 -12.08 1.39 23.40
C LEU A 94 -11.19 0.54 22.46
N GLY A 95 -9.92 0.43 22.79
CA GLY A 95 -8.97 -0.51 22.21
C GLY A 95 -8.43 -1.51 23.25
N PRO A 96 -7.77 -2.58 22.79
CA PRO A 96 -7.09 -3.52 23.68
C PRO A 96 -5.89 -2.88 24.37
N ASN A 97 -5.46 -3.45 25.49
CA ASN A 97 -4.16 -3.18 26.09
C ASN A 97 -3.03 -3.60 25.14
N LEU A 98 -2.02 -2.73 25.01
CA LEU A 98 -0.91 -2.86 24.06
C LEU A 98 0.41 -3.30 24.72
N TYR A 99 0.41 -3.66 26.01
CA TYR A 99 1.59 -4.22 26.66
C TYR A 99 2.01 -5.51 25.96
N ALA A 100 3.28 -5.66 25.61
CA ALA A 100 3.81 -6.79 24.86
C ALA A 100 3.03 -7.04 23.55
N VAL A 101 2.72 -5.99 22.78
CA VAL A 101 1.95 -6.13 21.52
C VAL A 101 2.77 -6.65 20.35
N MET A 102 4.04 -6.26 20.25
CA MET A 102 4.91 -6.73 19.19
C MET A 102 5.20 -8.23 19.37
N GLY A 103 5.09 -9.00 18.29
CA GLY A 103 5.30 -10.44 18.20
C GLY A 103 4.05 -11.28 18.43
N GLU A 104 3.00 -10.67 18.98
CA GLU A 104 1.74 -11.33 19.31
C GLU A 104 0.81 -11.48 18.10
N GLY A 105 -0.11 -12.43 18.19
CA GLY A 105 -1.10 -12.69 17.12
C GLY A 105 -2.03 -11.50 16.89
N MET A 106 -2.23 -11.13 15.63
CA MET A 106 -3.16 -10.06 15.27
C MET A 106 -4.61 -10.46 15.55
N GLY A 107 -5.38 -9.56 16.17
CA GLY A 107 -6.80 -9.77 16.41
C GLY A 107 -7.12 -10.88 17.42
N GLN A 108 -6.16 -11.30 18.24
CA GLN A 108 -6.29 -12.41 19.18
C GLN A 108 -5.84 -12.02 20.60
N GLY A 109 -6.29 -12.79 21.59
CA GLY A 109 -5.86 -12.63 22.98
C GLY A 109 -6.40 -11.37 23.67
N ARG A 110 -5.54 -10.72 24.48
CA ARG A 110 -5.82 -9.47 25.21
C ARG A 110 -6.99 -9.56 26.19
N GLY A 111 -7.01 -10.59 27.03
CA GLY A 111 -8.01 -10.70 28.10
C GLY A 111 -9.47 -10.69 27.60
N GLY A 112 -9.71 -11.27 26.41
CA GLY A 112 -11.05 -11.36 25.82
C GLY A 112 -11.54 -10.11 25.08
N PHE A 113 -10.65 -9.21 24.66
CA PHE A 113 -11.05 -8.04 23.87
C PHE A 113 -11.78 -8.43 22.57
N ALA A 114 -12.89 -7.76 22.29
CA ALA A 114 -13.75 -8.05 21.14
C ALA A 114 -13.25 -7.36 19.86
N PHE A 115 -12.21 -7.94 19.24
CA PHE A 115 -11.64 -7.48 17.97
C PHE A 115 -12.66 -7.42 16.83
N SER A 116 -12.35 -6.62 15.79
CA SER A 116 -13.12 -6.60 14.54
C SER A 116 -12.94 -7.91 13.76
N GLU A 117 -13.97 -8.35 13.04
CA GLU A 117 -13.85 -9.48 12.11
C GLU A 117 -12.75 -9.25 11.07
N ALA A 118 -12.63 -8.00 10.59
CA ALA A 118 -11.58 -7.59 9.67
C ALA A 118 -10.16 -7.86 10.19
N LEU A 119 -9.89 -7.51 11.45
CA LEU A 119 -8.56 -7.73 12.03
C LEU A 119 -8.32 -9.21 12.37
N LYS A 120 -9.35 -9.92 12.86
CA LYS A 120 -9.28 -11.37 13.07
C LYS A 120 -8.96 -12.13 11.79
N GLY A 121 -9.59 -11.73 10.67
CA GLY A 121 -9.41 -12.36 9.37
C GLY A 121 -8.04 -12.09 8.71
N LYS A 122 -7.31 -11.05 9.15
CA LYS A 122 -5.98 -10.74 8.61
C LYS A 122 -4.95 -11.82 8.96
N GLY A 123 -5.05 -12.39 10.16
CA GLY A 123 -4.09 -13.36 10.69
C GLY A 123 -2.67 -12.80 10.83
N GLY A 124 -1.73 -13.68 11.21
CA GLY A 124 -0.32 -13.31 11.38
C GLY A 124 0.03 -12.70 12.74
N LYS A 125 1.25 -12.17 12.84
CA LYS A 125 1.83 -11.59 14.06
C LYS A 125 2.18 -10.12 13.87
N TRP A 126 2.15 -9.34 14.94
CA TRP A 126 2.62 -7.95 14.95
C TRP A 126 4.15 -7.87 14.89
N ASP A 127 4.71 -7.98 13.70
CA ASP A 127 6.13 -7.71 13.45
C ASP A 127 6.36 -6.24 13.06
N TRP A 128 7.62 -5.88 12.80
CA TRP A 128 8.03 -4.52 12.44
C TRP A 128 7.33 -4.00 11.18
N ALA A 129 7.17 -4.86 10.17
CA ALA A 129 6.59 -4.48 8.88
C ALA A 129 5.06 -4.37 8.98
N SER A 130 4.40 -5.33 9.63
CA SER A 130 2.94 -5.32 9.79
C SER A 130 2.47 -4.22 10.72
N MET A 131 3.21 -3.92 11.80
CA MET A 131 2.92 -2.77 12.67
C MET A 131 3.14 -1.44 11.92
N ASN A 132 4.21 -1.31 11.12
CA ASN A 132 4.43 -0.11 10.30
C ASN A 132 3.28 0.10 9.30
N ALA A 133 2.85 -0.95 8.61
CA ALA A 133 1.74 -0.89 7.67
C ALA A 133 0.41 -0.55 8.37
N TRP A 134 0.15 -1.15 9.54
CA TRP A 134 -1.02 -0.85 10.36
C TRP A 134 -1.06 0.60 10.80
N LEU A 135 0.04 1.13 11.33
CA LEU A 135 0.13 2.52 11.78
C LEU A 135 0.12 3.52 10.63
N THR A 136 0.48 3.12 9.41
CA THR A 136 0.36 3.97 8.22
C THR A 136 -1.11 4.20 7.86
N SER A 137 -1.93 3.15 7.87
CA SER A 137 -3.37 3.26 7.64
C SER A 137 -4.11 2.00 8.13
N PRO A 138 -4.75 2.06 9.31
CA PRO A 138 -5.48 0.91 9.86
C PRO A 138 -6.62 0.42 8.97
N SER A 139 -7.38 1.37 8.40
CA SER A 139 -8.51 1.07 7.52
C SER A 139 -8.09 0.44 6.19
N ALA A 140 -6.93 0.83 5.64
CA ALA A 140 -6.38 0.18 4.45
C ALA A 140 -5.76 -1.19 4.78
N PHE A 141 -5.11 -1.34 5.94
CA PHE A 141 -4.49 -2.59 6.36
C PHE A 141 -5.52 -3.69 6.65
N ALA A 142 -6.61 -3.34 7.35
CA ALA A 142 -7.74 -4.21 7.63
C ALA A 142 -9.07 -3.46 7.38
N PRO A 143 -9.61 -3.52 6.14
CA PRO A 143 -10.87 -2.88 5.78
C PRO A 143 -12.02 -3.37 6.68
N GLY A 144 -12.72 -2.43 7.33
CA GLY A 144 -13.77 -2.74 8.31
C GLY A 144 -13.25 -2.91 9.75
N THR A 145 -12.01 -2.51 10.03
CA THR A 145 -11.52 -2.49 11.41
C THR A 145 -12.22 -1.45 12.29
N LYS A 146 -12.34 -1.75 13.59
CA LYS A 146 -12.94 -0.86 14.59
C LYS A 146 -12.02 0.32 14.97
N MET A 147 -10.73 0.26 14.62
CA MET A 147 -9.78 1.34 14.89
C MET A 147 -9.92 2.43 13.82
N SER A 148 -10.68 3.49 14.12
CA SER A 148 -10.94 4.64 13.23
C SER A 148 -9.80 5.67 13.19
N PHE A 149 -8.57 5.24 13.44
CA PHE A 149 -7.40 6.12 13.43
C PHE A 149 -6.96 6.42 11.99
N ALA A 150 -6.64 7.69 11.70
CA ALA A 150 -6.28 8.14 10.35
C ALA A 150 -4.94 7.56 9.85
N GLY A 151 -4.07 7.16 10.77
CA GLY A 151 -2.69 6.75 10.49
C GLY A 151 -1.68 7.85 10.80
N LEU A 152 -0.40 7.45 10.86
CA LEU A 152 0.76 8.32 10.98
C LEU A 152 1.48 8.33 9.64
N SER A 153 1.59 9.48 8.98
CA SER A 153 2.22 9.60 7.65
C SER A 153 3.75 9.61 7.72
N ASP A 154 4.34 10.15 8.78
CA ASP A 154 5.78 10.23 8.97
C ASP A 154 6.39 8.85 9.35
N PRO A 155 7.28 8.28 8.51
CA PRO A 155 7.96 7.03 8.82
C PRO A 155 8.85 7.09 10.06
N GLN A 156 9.50 8.21 10.37
CA GLN A 156 10.32 8.33 11.58
C GLN A 156 9.44 8.37 12.83
N GLU A 157 8.31 9.07 12.78
CA GLU A 157 7.31 9.06 13.87
C GLU A 157 6.79 7.64 14.13
N ARG A 158 6.45 6.89 13.07
CA ARG A 158 6.06 5.48 13.21
C ARG A 158 7.18 4.64 13.83
N ALA A 159 8.42 4.77 13.36
CA ALA A 159 9.55 4.03 13.90
C ALA A 159 9.75 4.28 15.41
N ASN A 160 9.69 5.54 15.83
CA ASN A 160 9.79 5.93 17.24
C ASN A 160 8.70 5.23 18.09
N LEU A 161 7.44 5.29 17.64
CA LEU A 161 6.32 4.64 18.33
C LEU A 161 6.49 3.13 18.42
N ILE A 162 6.88 2.46 17.33
CA ILE A 162 7.02 0.99 17.32
C ILE A 162 8.14 0.52 18.25
N VAL A 163 9.28 1.23 18.32
CA VAL A 163 10.35 0.89 19.27
C VAL A 163 9.89 1.10 20.71
N TYR A 164 9.13 2.17 20.98
CA TYR A 164 8.51 2.37 22.30
C TYR A 164 7.55 1.22 22.65
N LEU A 165 6.64 0.83 21.74
CA LEU A 165 5.76 -0.33 21.95
C LEU A 165 6.56 -1.62 22.21
N ASN A 166 7.66 -1.83 21.47
CA ASN A 166 8.51 -2.99 21.65
C ASN A 166 9.18 -3.04 23.03
N SER A 167 9.61 -1.87 23.55
CA SER A 167 10.19 -1.75 24.90
C SER A 167 9.21 -2.06 26.03
N LYS A 168 7.90 -1.98 25.76
CA LYS A 168 6.84 -2.27 26.72
C LYS A 168 6.53 -3.77 26.74
N GLY A 169 7.55 -4.59 26.99
CA GLY A 169 7.42 -6.01 27.30
C GLY A 169 7.54 -7.00 26.12
N SER A 170 7.59 -6.53 24.87
CA SER A 170 7.73 -7.41 23.70
C SER A 170 9.16 -7.85 23.43
N ASN A 171 10.12 -6.93 23.57
CA ASN A 171 11.55 -7.19 23.46
C ASN A 171 11.97 -7.94 22.18
N LEU A 172 11.30 -7.72 21.05
CA LEU A 172 11.74 -8.27 19.77
C LEU A 172 13.09 -7.66 19.37
N PRO A 173 13.99 -8.45 18.75
CA PRO A 173 15.21 -7.90 18.18
C PRO A 173 14.85 -6.91 17.06
N LEU A 174 15.54 -5.76 17.06
CA LEU A 174 15.43 -4.81 15.95
C LEU A 174 15.89 -5.50 14.65
N PRO A 175 15.18 -5.29 13.53
CA PRO A 175 15.61 -5.82 12.26
C PRO A 175 16.90 -5.10 11.87
N ALA A 176 17.84 -5.83 11.26
CA ALA A 176 19.03 -5.21 10.71
C ALA A 176 18.60 -4.20 9.64
N VAL A 177 19.18 -3.00 9.66
CA VAL A 177 19.11 -2.11 8.50
C VAL A 177 19.74 -2.87 7.35
N PRO A 178 19.03 -3.13 6.23
CA PRO A 178 19.71 -3.67 5.07
C PRO A 178 20.80 -2.67 4.72
N GLU A 179 22.06 -3.08 4.86
CA GLU A 179 23.19 -2.27 4.41
C GLU A 179 22.92 -1.91 2.96
N ALA A 180 23.03 -0.62 2.61
CA ALA A 180 23.05 -0.21 1.22
C ALA A 180 24.14 -1.05 0.55
N PRO A 181 23.82 -1.85 -0.48
CA PRO A 181 24.73 -2.90 -0.90
C PRO A 181 26.00 -2.26 -1.45
N ALA A 182 27.13 -2.54 -0.79
CA ALA A 182 28.36 -2.72 -1.54
C ALA A 182 28.09 -3.82 -2.55
N ALA A 183 28.40 -3.56 -3.82
CA ALA A 183 28.10 -4.45 -4.92
C ALA A 183 28.61 -5.88 -4.65
N GLY A 184 27.68 -6.82 -4.48
CA GLY A 184 27.96 -8.26 -4.52
C GLY A 184 27.46 -9.02 -3.29
N ALA A 185 26.52 -9.93 -3.54
CA ALA A 185 25.96 -10.96 -2.65
C ALA A 185 24.82 -10.51 -1.71
N ALA A 186 23.58 -10.74 -2.17
CA ALA A 186 22.36 -10.66 -1.36
C ALA A 186 22.10 -11.97 -0.60
N PRO A 187 21.55 -11.94 0.63
CA PRO A 187 20.95 -13.12 1.24
C PRO A 187 19.52 -13.32 0.74
N GLU A 188 19.14 -14.57 0.48
CA GLU A 188 17.82 -15.01 0.03
C GLU A 188 16.72 -14.71 1.06
N ALA A 189 15.81 -13.80 0.72
CA ALA A 189 14.47 -13.79 1.29
C ALA A 189 13.73 -15.02 0.76
N ALA A 190 12.98 -15.71 1.63
CA ALA A 190 12.17 -16.88 1.25
C ALA A 190 11.29 -16.56 0.03
N ALA A 191 11.75 -17.02 -1.13
CA ALA A 191 11.13 -16.73 -2.41
C ALA A 191 9.76 -17.41 -2.45
N VAL A 192 8.71 -16.64 -2.75
CA VAL A 192 7.53 -17.21 -3.38
C VAL A 192 8.01 -17.78 -4.70
N VAL A 193 8.22 -19.10 -4.74
CA VAL A 193 8.81 -19.76 -5.92
C VAL A 193 7.81 -19.65 -7.06
N GLY A 194 8.19 -18.91 -8.09
CA GLY A 194 7.40 -18.76 -9.31
C GLY A 194 7.51 -19.97 -10.23
N ASP A 195 6.42 -20.34 -10.87
CA ASP A 195 6.34 -21.36 -11.91
C ASP A 195 6.35 -20.68 -13.28
N ALA A 196 7.42 -20.89 -14.06
CA ALA A 196 7.60 -20.26 -15.36
C ALA A 196 6.54 -20.69 -16.40
N ALA A 197 6.03 -21.93 -16.33
CA ALA A 197 4.99 -22.41 -17.24
C ALA A 197 3.63 -21.75 -16.94
N LYS A 198 3.32 -21.52 -15.65
CA LYS A 198 2.17 -20.69 -15.26
C LYS A 198 2.39 -19.23 -15.61
N GLY A 199 3.61 -18.74 -15.46
CA GLY A 199 4.02 -17.38 -15.83
C GLY A 199 3.80 -17.07 -17.30
N GLN A 200 4.17 -18.00 -18.18
CA GLN A 200 3.92 -17.89 -19.62
C GLN A 200 2.43 -17.74 -19.94
N LYS A 201 1.56 -18.47 -19.22
CA LYS A 201 0.11 -18.34 -19.38
C LYS A 201 -0.39 -16.98 -18.88
N SER A 202 0.07 -16.53 -17.71
CA SER A 202 -0.28 -15.21 -17.17
C SER A 202 0.27 -14.06 -18.02
N PHE A 203 1.37 -14.26 -18.73
CA PHE A 203 1.93 -13.28 -19.68
C PHE A 203 0.98 -12.92 -20.82
N ALA A 204 -0.08 -13.71 -21.08
CA ALA A 204 -1.13 -13.33 -22.01
C ALA A 204 -1.75 -11.94 -21.71
N LYS A 205 -1.76 -11.52 -20.42
CA LYS A 205 -2.19 -10.18 -20.00
C LYS A 205 -1.26 -9.06 -20.48
N CYS A 206 0.01 -9.39 -20.74
CA CYS A 206 1.05 -8.47 -21.21
C CYS A 206 1.23 -8.53 -22.73
N ALA A 207 0.87 -9.66 -23.35
CA ALA A 207 1.09 -9.95 -24.77
C ALA A 207 0.36 -9.01 -25.74
N ALA A 208 -0.68 -8.30 -25.27
CA ALA A 208 -1.36 -7.29 -26.08
C ALA A 208 -0.47 -6.08 -26.40
N CYS A 209 0.51 -5.79 -25.55
CA CYS A 209 1.40 -4.65 -25.71
C CYS A 209 2.88 -5.05 -25.87
N HIS A 210 3.28 -6.18 -25.27
CA HIS A 210 4.67 -6.60 -25.20
C HIS A 210 4.94 -7.90 -25.95
N ASN A 211 6.09 -7.96 -26.61
CA ASN A 211 6.67 -9.20 -27.11
C ASN A 211 7.61 -9.80 -26.05
N ALA A 212 7.80 -11.12 -26.05
CA ALA A 212 8.74 -11.83 -25.16
C ALA A 212 9.62 -12.85 -25.92
N THR A 213 9.62 -12.77 -27.25
CA THR A 213 10.46 -13.57 -28.14
C THR A 213 11.83 -12.89 -28.28
N PRO A 214 12.94 -13.59 -28.05
CA PRO A 214 14.28 -13.05 -28.26
C PRO A 214 14.45 -12.47 -29.67
N GLY A 215 14.91 -11.22 -29.76
CA GLY A 215 15.07 -10.51 -31.05
C GLY A 215 13.77 -10.07 -31.72
N GLY A 216 12.60 -10.29 -31.11
CA GLY A 216 11.31 -9.83 -31.64
C GLY A 216 11.16 -8.29 -31.63
N PRO A 217 10.19 -7.74 -32.39
CA PRO A 217 9.99 -6.29 -32.49
C PRO A 217 9.41 -5.69 -31.19
N ASN A 218 9.63 -4.39 -31.01
CA ASN A 218 8.85 -3.59 -30.06
C ASN A 218 7.45 -3.30 -30.63
N GLY A 219 6.48 -3.04 -29.76
CA GLY A 219 5.12 -2.64 -30.12
C GLY A 219 4.65 -1.45 -29.31
N ILE A 220 3.42 -1.52 -28.78
CA ILE A 220 2.91 -0.54 -27.81
C ILE A 220 3.86 -0.45 -26.60
N GLY A 221 4.33 -1.60 -26.12
CA GLY A 221 5.42 -1.73 -25.16
C GLY A 221 6.71 -2.26 -25.80
N PRO A 222 7.85 -2.13 -25.11
CA PRO A 222 9.11 -2.73 -25.55
C PRO A 222 9.05 -4.26 -25.51
N ASN A 223 9.92 -4.93 -26.27
CA ASN A 223 10.16 -6.36 -26.14
C ASN A 223 10.81 -6.68 -24.77
N LEU A 224 10.26 -7.66 -24.05
CA LEU A 224 10.66 -8.05 -22.70
C LEU A 224 11.60 -9.28 -22.65
N ALA A 225 11.96 -9.88 -23.79
CA ALA A 225 12.94 -10.97 -23.82
C ALA A 225 14.29 -10.50 -23.26
N GLY A 226 14.81 -11.19 -22.25
CA GLY A 226 16.05 -10.82 -21.57
C GLY A 226 15.93 -9.53 -20.76
N VAL A 227 14.73 -9.16 -20.28
CA VAL A 227 14.56 -7.94 -19.47
C VAL A 227 15.12 -8.06 -18.06
N MET A 228 15.12 -9.25 -17.49
CA MET A 228 15.61 -9.46 -16.12
C MET A 228 17.14 -9.26 -16.06
N GLY A 229 17.57 -8.37 -15.15
CA GLY A 229 18.97 -7.96 -14.94
C GLY A 229 19.44 -6.78 -15.78
N GLU A 230 18.66 -6.40 -16.81
CA GLU A 230 18.93 -5.22 -17.65
C GLU A 230 18.58 -3.91 -16.94
N GLY A 231 19.13 -2.81 -17.44
CA GLY A 231 18.81 -1.48 -16.91
C GLY A 231 17.34 -1.09 -17.14
N VAL A 232 16.72 -0.45 -16.15
CA VAL A 232 15.35 0.09 -16.28
C VAL A 232 15.33 1.16 -17.36
N ALA A 233 14.38 1.05 -18.29
CA ALA A 233 14.26 1.91 -19.47
C ALA A 233 15.54 1.99 -20.34
N GLN A 234 16.32 0.91 -20.36
CA GLN A 234 17.52 0.78 -21.19
C GLN A 234 17.41 -0.39 -22.17
N GLY A 235 18.27 -0.37 -23.19
CA GLY A 235 18.22 -1.32 -24.29
C GLY A 235 16.91 -1.20 -25.07
N ARG A 236 16.56 -2.21 -25.86
CA ARG A 236 15.29 -2.28 -26.63
C ARG A 236 15.26 -1.45 -27.91
N GLY A 237 16.38 -1.36 -28.62
CA GLY A 237 16.40 -0.96 -30.03
C GLY A 237 15.71 0.38 -30.34
N GLY A 238 15.91 1.39 -29.48
CA GLY A 238 15.36 2.74 -29.68
C GLY A 238 13.92 2.94 -29.20
N TYR A 239 13.36 2.04 -28.39
CA TYR A 239 12.03 2.25 -27.81
C TYR A 239 11.97 3.54 -26.96
N ALA A 240 10.92 4.34 -27.18
CA ALA A 240 10.75 5.65 -26.55
C ALA A 240 10.07 5.55 -25.17
N PHE A 241 10.84 5.17 -24.16
CA PHE A 241 10.40 5.11 -22.76
C PHE A 241 9.84 6.46 -22.25
N SER A 242 9.01 6.40 -21.21
CA SER A 242 8.58 7.60 -20.48
C SER A 242 9.75 8.23 -19.72
N ASP A 243 9.71 9.55 -19.53
CA ASP A 243 10.69 10.25 -18.70
C ASP A 243 10.63 9.76 -17.25
N ALA A 244 9.43 9.46 -16.76
CA ALA A 244 9.21 8.85 -15.45
C ALA A 244 9.94 7.51 -15.25
N LEU A 245 9.91 6.62 -16.25
CA LEU A 245 10.56 5.31 -16.13
C LEU A 245 12.08 5.44 -16.31
N LYS A 246 12.55 6.34 -17.19
CA LYS A 246 13.99 6.65 -17.33
C LYS A 246 14.57 7.21 -16.03
N ALA A 247 13.82 8.05 -15.32
CA ALA A 247 14.25 8.65 -14.05
C ALA A 247 14.39 7.65 -12.90
N LYS A 248 13.78 6.45 -12.99
CA LYS A 248 13.89 5.42 -11.93
C LYS A 248 15.30 4.83 -11.81
N GLY A 249 16.00 4.69 -12.93
CA GLY A 249 17.31 4.04 -12.97
C GLY A 249 17.28 2.61 -12.43
N GLY A 250 18.47 2.06 -12.13
CA GLY A 250 18.60 0.71 -11.58
C GLY A 250 18.45 -0.42 -12.60
N LYS A 251 18.28 -1.64 -12.10
CA LYS A 251 18.17 -2.88 -12.88
C LYS A 251 16.85 -3.60 -12.59
N TRP A 252 16.36 -4.36 -13.58
CA TRP A 252 15.21 -5.25 -13.41
C TRP A 252 15.59 -6.51 -12.65
N ASP A 253 15.77 -6.43 -11.34
CA ASP A 253 15.81 -7.60 -10.46
C ASP A 253 14.39 -8.05 -10.06
N GLU A 254 14.29 -9.12 -9.27
CA GLU A 254 13.01 -9.70 -8.85
C GLU A 254 12.17 -8.73 -8.02
N ALA A 255 12.79 -8.02 -7.08
CA ALA A 255 12.09 -7.09 -6.20
C ALA A 255 11.58 -5.88 -6.98
N THR A 256 12.41 -5.33 -7.87
CA THR A 256 12.06 -4.20 -8.73
C THR A 256 10.97 -4.60 -9.72
N MET A 257 11.05 -5.80 -10.30
CA MET A 257 10.02 -6.31 -11.19
C MET A 257 8.71 -6.61 -10.44
N ASP A 258 8.77 -7.15 -9.22
CA ASP A 258 7.57 -7.37 -8.39
C ASP A 258 6.87 -6.06 -8.05
N ALA A 259 7.62 -5.04 -7.65
CA ALA A 259 7.09 -3.71 -7.37
C ALA A 259 6.47 -3.07 -8.63
N TRP A 260 7.12 -3.21 -9.79
CA TRP A 260 6.59 -2.75 -11.07
C TRP A 260 5.31 -3.45 -11.47
N LEU A 261 5.25 -4.78 -11.34
CA LEU A 261 4.07 -5.57 -11.68
C LEU A 261 2.93 -5.35 -10.67
N THR A 262 3.23 -4.95 -9.43
CA THR A 262 2.22 -4.63 -8.42
C THR A 262 1.45 -3.38 -8.78
N ASP A 263 2.15 -2.29 -9.14
CA ASP A 263 1.54 -1.02 -9.50
C ASP A 263 2.54 -0.15 -10.31
N PRO A 264 2.46 -0.20 -11.66
CA PRO A 264 3.36 0.57 -12.52
C PRO A 264 3.24 2.09 -12.33
N ALA A 265 2.03 2.58 -12.07
CA ALA A 265 1.76 4.01 -11.90
C ALA A 265 2.37 4.54 -10.61
N LYS A 266 2.35 3.74 -9.53
CA LYS A 266 3.04 4.06 -8.28
C LYS A 266 4.55 3.85 -8.38
N PHE A 267 5.00 2.80 -9.06
CA PHE A 267 6.42 2.54 -9.24
C PHE A 267 7.09 3.68 -10.01
N ALA A 268 6.49 4.14 -11.12
CA ALA A 268 6.96 5.29 -11.89
C ALA A 268 5.80 6.24 -12.23
N PRO A 269 5.50 7.22 -11.35
CA PRO A 269 4.45 8.21 -11.60
C PRO A 269 4.69 8.97 -12.91
N GLY A 270 3.71 8.90 -13.83
CA GLY A 270 3.85 9.44 -15.19
C GLY A 270 4.40 8.43 -16.21
N THR A 271 4.45 7.14 -15.87
CA THR A 271 4.78 6.11 -16.85
C THR A 271 3.73 5.99 -17.95
N LYS A 272 4.17 5.66 -19.16
CA LYS A 272 3.29 5.40 -20.32
C LYS A 272 2.59 4.04 -20.24
N MET A 273 3.03 3.15 -19.35
CA MET A 273 2.40 1.84 -19.16
C MET A 273 1.13 1.99 -18.32
N SER A 274 -0.04 2.07 -18.97
CA SER A 274 -1.35 2.23 -18.33
C SER A 274 -1.91 0.93 -17.72
N PHE A 275 -1.04 0.05 -17.23
CA PHE A 275 -1.44 -1.23 -16.66
C PHE A 275 -1.81 -1.05 -15.19
N ALA A 276 -2.94 -1.62 -14.77
CA ALA A 276 -3.48 -1.45 -13.42
C ALA A 276 -2.67 -2.16 -12.32
N GLY A 277 -1.76 -3.06 -12.69
CA GLY A 277 -1.00 -3.88 -11.76
C GLY A 277 -1.65 -5.24 -11.45
N LEU A 278 -0.92 -6.08 -10.72
CA LEU A 278 -1.30 -7.43 -10.31
C LEU A 278 -1.25 -7.52 -8.79
N SER A 279 -2.40 -7.71 -8.14
CA SER A 279 -2.49 -7.81 -6.69
C SER A 279 -2.00 -9.16 -6.14
N ASP A 280 -2.15 -10.24 -6.92
CA ASP A 280 -1.73 -11.59 -6.53
C ASP A 280 -0.21 -11.76 -6.61
N ALA A 281 0.42 -12.02 -5.46
CA ALA A 281 1.87 -12.16 -5.34
C ALA A 281 2.41 -13.42 -6.04
N GLN A 282 1.66 -14.52 -6.06
CA GLN A 282 2.07 -15.75 -6.75
C GLN A 282 1.99 -15.58 -8.26
N GLU A 283 0.99 -14.85 -8.76
CA GLU A 283 0.90 -14.51 -10.19
C GLU A 283 2.08 -13.66 -10.64
N ARG A 284 2.47 -12.64 -9.86
CA ARG A 284 3.68 -11.84 -10.15
C ARG A 284 4.94 -12.71 -10.12
N ALA A 285 5.11 -13.54 -9.09
CA ALA A 285 6.24 -14.46 -9.00
C ALA A 285 6.34 -15.41 -10.22
N ASN A 286 5.20 -15.94 -10.69
CA ASN A 286 5.16 -16.77 -11.90
C ASN A 286 5.60 -15.99 -13.15
N ILE A 287 5.11 -14.76 -13.34
CA ILE A 287 5.51 -13.91 -14.48
C ILE A 287 7.01 -13.58 -14.41
N ILE A 288 7.54 -13.26 -13.23
CA ILE A 288 8.97 -13.01 -13.03
C ILE A 288 9.79 -14.25 -13.39
N ALA A 289 9.36 -15.44 -12.95
CA ALA A 289 10.01 -16.70 -13.32
C ALA A 289 10.00 -16.94 -14.84
N TYR A 290 8.89 -16.62 -15.52
CA TYR A 290 8.82 -16.69 -16.98
C TYR A 290 9.76 -15.68 -17.66
N LEU A 291 9.77 -14.41 -17.22
CA LEU A 291 10.65 -13.37 -17.78
C LEU A 291 12.14 -13.69 -17.62
N LYS A 292 12.52 -14.40 -16.55
CA LYS A 292 13.89 -14.93 -16.38
C LYS A 292 14.24 -16.03 -17.40
N SER A 293 13.25 -16.78 -17.87
CA SER A 293 13.43 -17.90 -18.79
C SER A 293 13.56 -17.46 -20.26
N VAL A 294 12.97 -16.33 -20.62
CA VAL A 294 13.05 -15.76 -21.98
C VAL A 294 14.24 -14.80 -22.07
N LYS A 295 15.27 -15.16 -22.83
CA LYS A 295 16.49 -14.37 -23.04
C LYS A 295 16.78 -14.21 -24.52
#